data_AF-A0A932TER0-F1
#
_entry.id   AF-A0A932TER0-F1
#
_cell.length_a   1.000
_cell.length_b   1.000
_cell.length_c   1.000
_cell.angle_alpha   90.00
_cell.angle_beta   90.00
_cell.angle_gamma   90.00
#
_symmetry.space_group_name_H-M   'P 1'
#
loop_
_entity.id
_entity.type
_entity.pdbx_description
1 polymer ?
#
loop_
_entity_poly.entity_id
_entity_poly.type
_entity_poly.pdbx_seq_one_letter_code
_entity_poly.pdbx_strand_id
1 'polypeptide(L)'
;MARRRLRTLSGQAFVSARNKGAGMAVGLIEPGRSTGIHRSAIVTLLPAAHGRVVLRDAGTDVDGTLQDLPQFGPMGSVCAHEVLGIPEPRVGLLNTGEEWCEGSRLCQEAYSLLKNAPIRTGAIQV
;
A
#
# COMPACT_ATOMS: atom_id res chain seq x y z
N MET A 1 -27.97 9.15 -21.75
CA MET A 1 -28.42 8.38 -20.58
C MET A 1 -27.27 7.52 -20.01
N ALA A 2 -26.56 8.01 -18.99
CA ALA A 2 -25.76 7.18 -18.06
C ALA A 2 -25.34 7.99 -16.82
N ARG A 3 -26.32 8.55 -16.08
CA ARG A 3 -26.07 9.07 -14.72
C ARG A 3 -25.84 7.86 -13.81
N ARG A 4 -24.58 7.44 -13.68
CA ARG A 4 -24.19 6.28 -12.87
C ARG A 4 -24.20 6.70 -11.40
N ARG A 5 -25.06 6.05 -10.63
CA ARG A 5 -25.25 6.25 -9.19
C ARG A 5 -23.91 6.16 -8.45
N LEU A 6 -23.32 7.31 -8.13
CA LEU A 6 -22.37 7.43 -7.02
C LEU A 6 -23.19 7.25 -5.76
N ARG A 7 -23.04 6.13 -5.06
CA ARG A 7 -23.64 5.97 -3.74
C ARG A 7 -22.66 6.57 -2.74
N THR A 8 -22.65 7.89 -2.66
CA THR A 8 -21.95 8.62 -1.60
C THR A 8 -22.72 8.37 -0.31
N LEU A 9 -22.24 7.42 0.51
CA LEU A 9 -22.61 7.40 1.91
C LEU A 9 -21.97 8.64 2.52
N SER A 10 -22.72 9.74 2.56
CA SER A 10 -22.40 10.97 3.31
C SER A 10 -21.04 11.65 3.07
N GLY A 11 -20.30 11.31 2.01
CA GLY A 11 -19.09 12.03 1.56
C GLY A 11 -17.74 11.48 2.06
N GLN A 12 -17.71 10.30 2.70
CA GLN A 12 -16.47 9.78 3.32
C GLN A 12 -15.77 8.66 2.55
N ALA A 13 -16.49 7.93 1.69
CA ALA A 13 -15.92 6.82 0.92
C ALA A 13 -16.67 6.59 -0.40
N PHE A 14 -15.98 5.98 -1.36
CA PHE A 14 -16.51 5.58 -2.65
C PHE A 14 -16.25 4.08 -2.92
N VAL A 15 -17.26 3.37 -3.41
CA VAL A 15 -17.17 1.94 -3.75
C VAL A 15 -17.58 1.73 -5.20
N SER A 16 -16.76 1.02 -5.96
CA SER A 16 -16.99 0.74 -7.39
C SER A 16 -16.70 -0.73 -7.71
N ALA A 17 -17.61 -1.36 -8.45
CA ALA A 17 -17.41 -2.68 -9.06
C ALA A 17 -16.97 -2.58 -10.54
N ARG A 18 -16.37 -1.45 -10.94
CA ARG A 18 -15.76 -1.30 -12.27
C ARG A 18 -14.37 -1.90 -12.31
N ASN A 19 -13.78 -1.93 -13.51
CA ASN A 19 -12.37 -2.25 -13.64
C ASN A 19 -11.50 -1.33 -12.76
N LYS A 20 -10.36 -1.87 -12.30
CA LYS A 20 -9.47 -1.21 -11.32
C LYS A 20 -9.04 0.18 -11.75
N GLY A 21 -8.68 0.35 -13.03
CA GLY A 21 -8.26 1.64 -13.59
C GLY A 21 -9.33 2.73 -13.51
N ALA A 22 -10.58 2.43 -13.88
CA ALA A 22 -11.67 3.39 -13.79
C ALA A 22 -12.04 3.72 -12.34
N GLY A 23 -11.91 2.77 -11.42
CA GLY A 23 -12.11 3.01 -9.99
C GLY A 23 -11.05 3.96 -9.41
N MET A 24 -9.78 3.69 -9.70
CA MET A 24 -8.64 4.52 -9.27
C MET A 24 -8.73 5.94 -9.83
N ALA A 25 -9.06 6.11 -11.11
CA ALA A 25 -9.19 7.43 -11.72
C ALA A 25 -10.22 8.30 -11.00
N VAL A 26 -11.41 7.77 -10.71
CA VAL A 26 -12.45 8.49 -9.96
C VAL A 26 -12.00 8.81 -8.53
N GLY A 27 -11.35 7.85 -7.86
CA GLY A 27 -10.87 8.02 -6.49
C GLY A 27 -9.67 8.98 -6.34
N LEU A 28 -8.97 9.31 -7.43
CA LEU A 28 -7.86 10.27 -7.43
C LEU A 28 -8.30 11.68 -7.84
N ILE A 29 -9.23 11.79 -8.81
CA ILE A 29 -9.57 13.09 -9.42
C ILE A 29 -10.40 13.97 -8.49
N GLU A 30 -11.37 13.42 -7.77
CA GLU A 30 -12.24 14.23 -6.89
C GLU A 30 -11.70 14.41 -5.47
N PRO A 31 -11.22 13.38 -4.75
CA PRO A 31 -10.75 13.51 -3.37
C PRO A 31 -9.32 14.02 -3.25
N GLY A 32 -8.50 13.87 -4.31
CA GLY A 32 -7.06 14.10 -4.25
C GLY A 32 -6.31 13.08 -3.38
N ARG A 33 -5.01 13.35 -3.14
CA ARG A 33 -4.13 12.56 -2.27
C ARG A 33 -3.95 13.29 -0.93
N SER A 34 -3.77 12.53 0.15
CA SER A 34 -3.35 13.11 1.44
C SER A 34 -2.01 13.85 1.31
N THR A 35 -1.85 14.94 2.04
CA THR A 35 -0.63 15.76 2.03
C THR A 35 0.61 14.91 2.29
N GLY A 36 1.64 15.08 1.46
CA GLY A 36 2.90 14.33 1.57
C GLY A 36 2.89 12.93 0.95
N ILE A 37 1.71 12.40 0.56
CA ILE A 37 1.63 11.13 -0.18
C ILE A 37 1.87 11.40 -1.66
N HIS A 38 3.01 10.89 -2.14
CA HIS A 38 3.39 11.01 -3.54
C HIS A 38 2.51 10.12 -4.42
N ARG A 39 2.06 8.97 -3.93
CA ARG A 39 1.33 8.01 -4.76
C ARG A 39 0.30 7.20 -3.98
N SER A 40 -0.86 7.00 -4.60
CA SER A 40 -1.86 6.03 -4.13
C SER A 40 -1.44 4.62 -4.57
N ALA A 41 -1.58 3.64 -3.68
CA ALA A 41 -1.36 2.24 -4.01
C ALA A 41 -2.62 1.42 -3.75
N ILE A 42 -2.83 0.37 -4.55
CA ILE A 42 -3.85 -0.63 -4.25
C ILE A 42 -3.40 -1.43 -3.03
N VAL A 43 -4.32 -1.60 -2.09
CA VAL A 43 -4.15 -2.48 -0.94
C VAL A 43 -4.94 -3.75 -1.18
N THR A 44 -4.27 -4.90 -1.01
CA THR A 44 -4.87 -6.23 -1.11
C THR A 44 -4.66 -6.96 0.19
N LEU A 45 -5.72 -7.55 0.73
CA LEU A 45 -5.62 -8.43 1.89
C LEU A 45 -5.37 -9.85 1.38
N LEU A 46 -4.23 -10.43 1.78
CA LEU A 46 -3.86 -11.80 1.46
C LEU A 46 -4.07 -12.71 2.67
N PRO A 47 -4.55 -13.95 2.48
CA PRO A 47 -4.50 -14.96 3.52
C PRO A 47 -3.04 -15.33 3.81
N ALA A 48 -2.71 -15.58 5.06
CA ALA A 48 -1.40 -16.05 5.51
C ALA A 48 -1.57 -17.17 6.54
N ALA A 49 -0.52 -17.96 6.77
CA ALA A 49 -0.54 -19.10 7.69
C ALA A 49 -1.10 -18.76 9.09
N HIS A 50 -0.87 -17.55 9.57
CA HIS A 50 -1.30 -17.08 10.90
C HIS A 50 -2.18 -15.83 10.83
N GLY A 51 -3.01 -15.67 9.80
CA GLY A 51 -3.98 -14.57 9.71
C GLY A 51 -4.04 -13.94 8.33
N ARG A 52 -3.91 -12.61 8.28
CA ARG A 52 -3.95 -11.85 7.02
C ARG A 52 -2.76 -10.91 6.94
N VAL A 53 -2.30 -10.69 5.71
CA VAL A 53 -1.25 -9.73 5.40
C VAL A 53 -1.83 -8.64 4.50
N VAL A 54 -1.41 -7.40 4.74
CA VAL A 54 -1.68 -6.28 3.85
C VAL A 54 -0.58 -6.25 2.79
N LEU A 55 -0.88 -6.69 1.58
CA LEU A 55 0.00 -6.48 0.43
C LEU A 55 -0.34 -5.13 -0.20
N ARG A 56 0.69 -4.30 -0.38
CA ARG A 56 0.56 -2.98 -0.99
C ARG A 56 1.34 -2.94 -2.29
N ASP A 57 0.68 -2.39 -3.31
CA ASP A 57 1.12 -2.38 -4.71
C ASP A 57 1.13 -3.76 -5.40
N ALA A 58 -0.04 -4.41 -5.38
CA ALA A 58 -0.28 -5.65 -6.13
C ALA A 58 -0.55 -5.38 -7.64
N GLY A 59 0.38 -4.70 -8.31
CA GLY A 59 0.35 -4.42 -9.75
C GLY A 59 -0.35 -3.12 -10.13
N THR A 60 -0.19 -2.06 -9.32
CA THR A 60 -0.61 -0.70 -9.71
C THR A 60 0.44 -0.03 -10.58
N ASP A 61 1.71 -0.36 -10.37
CA ASP A 61 2.84 0.01 -11.23
C ASP A 61 3.78 -1.20 -11.44
N VAL A 62 4.53 -1.17 -12.53
CA VAL A 62 5.59 -2.12 -12.87
C VAL A 62 6.92 -1.66 -12.29
N ASP A 63 7.13 -0.34 -12.17
CA ASP A 63 8.38 0.27 -11.74
C ASP A 63 8.20 1.07 -10.43
N GLY A 64 8.60 0.48 -9.31
CA GLY A 64 8.67 1.18 -8.03
C GLY A 64 9.78 2.25 -8.02
N THR A 65 9.57 3.34 -7.28
CA THR A 65 10.60 4.38 -7.07
C THR A 65 10.98 4.50 -5.60
N LEU A 66 12.16 5.08 -5.33
CA LEU A 66 12.64 5.36 -3.96
C LEU A 66 11.80 6.37 -3.21
N GLN A 67 11.00 7.16 -3.92
CA GLN A 67 10.07 8.09 -3.32
C GLN A 67 8.76 7.40 -2.91
N ASP A 68 8.36 6.35 -3.64
CA ASP A 68 7.09 5.65 -3.45
C ASP A 68 7.17 4.52 -2.42
N LEU A 69 8.14 3.61 -2.59
CA LEU A 69 8.27 2.39 -1.79
C LEU A 69 8.33 2.65 -0.28
N PRO A 70 9.10 3.63 0.23
CA PRO A 70 9.15 3.90 1.66
C PRO A 70 7.83 4.44 2.23
N GLN A 71 6.99 5.08 1.41
CA GLN A 71 5.69 5.58 1.86
C GLN A 71 4.68 4.45 2.06
N PHE A 72 4.81 3.36 1.30
CA PHE A 72 3.88 2.23 1.39
C PHE A 72 3.95 1.50 2.73
N GLY A 73 5.11 1.48 3.37
CA GLY A 73 5.30 0.85 4.67
C GLY A 73 4.40 1.45 5.76
N PRO A 74 4.54 2.74 6.09
CA PRO A 74 3.68 3.41 7.08
C PRO A 74 2.20 3.34 6.72
N MET A 75 1.84 3.54 5.46
CA MET A 75 0.44 3.45 5.04
C MET A 75 -0.13 2.03 5.21
N GLY A 76 0.69 1.00 4.95
CA GLY A 76 0.35 -0.41 5.18
C GLY A 76 0.20 -0.73 6.66
N SER A 77 1.09 -0.21 7.50
CA SER A 77 1.03 -0.34 8.96
C SER A 77 -0.27 0.23 9.52
N VAL A 78 -0.64 1.47 9.14
CA VAL A 78 -1.92 2.07 9.57
C VAL A 78 -3.10 1.23 9.09
N CYS A 79 -3.08 0.74 7.85
CA CYS A 79 -4.15 -0.11 7.35
C CYS A 79 -4.26 -1.43 8.15
N ALA A 80 -3.15 -2.09 8.46
CA ALA A 80 -3.15 -3.32 9.25
C ALA A 80 -3.63 -3.08 10.69
N HIS A 81 -3.26 -1.96 11.30
CA HIS A 81 -3.73 -1.57 12.61
C HIS A 81 -5.24 -1.33 12.62
N GLU A 82 -5.72 -0.40 11.78
CA GLU A 82 -7.12 0.04 11.78
C GLU A 82 -8.09 -0.99 11.20
N VAL A 83 -7.71 -1.69 10.14
CA VAL A 83 -8.61 -2.59 9.40
C VAL A 83 -8.52 -4.04 9.88
N LEU A 84 -7.33 -4.51 10.28
CA LEU A 84 -7.13 -5.89 10.74
C LEU A 84 -7.04 -6.01 12.27
N GLY A 85 -6.99 -4.89 13.01
CA GLY A 85 -6.89 -4.91 14.47
C GLY A 85 -5.55 -5.42 14.98
N ILE A 86 -4.46 -5.29 14.20
CA ILE A 86 -3.12 -5.73 14.58
C ILE A 86 -2.44 -4.58 15.34
N PRO A 87 -2.21 -4.68 16.67
CA PRO A 87 -1.74 -3.53 17.47
C PRO A 87 -0.36 -3.00 17.08
N GLU A 88 0.55 -3.90 16.72
CA GLU A 88 1.90 -3.55 16.26
C GLU A 88 2.22 -4.28 14.94
N PRO A 89 1.70 -3.80 13.80
CA PRO A 89 1.94 -4.42 12.52
C PRO A 89 3.42 -4.38 12.18
N ARG A 90 3.96 -5.53 11.77
CA ARG A 90 5.30 -5.58 11.18
C ARG A 90 5.20 -5.24 9.70
N VAL A 91 6.03 -4.32 9.25
CA VAL A 91 6.17 -3.98 7.84
C VAL A 91 7.42 -4.67 7.31
N GLY A 92 7.31 -5.35 6.18
CA GLY A 92 8.48 -5.82 5.45
C GLY A 92 8.43 -5.47 3.98
N LEU A 93 9.65 -5.32 3.44
CA LEU A 93 9.87 -5.07 2.04
C LEU A 93 10.08 -6.41 1.36
N LEU A 94 9.26 -6.67 0.33
CA LEU A 94 9.41 -7.87 -0.46
C LEU A 94 10.70 -7.80 -1.28
N ASN A 95 11.53 -8.83 -1.17
CA ASN A 95 12.83 -8.87 -1.80
C ASN A 95 13.17 -10.27 -2.33
N THR A 96 14.17 -10.37 -3.20
CA THR A 96 14.57 -11.63 -3.86
C THR A 96 15.49 -12.52 -3.02
N GLY A 97 16.01 -12.03 -1.89
CA GLY A 97 16.88 -12.77 -0.99
C GLY A 97 16.58 -12.48 0.48
N GLU A 98 17.26 -13.23 1.35
CA GLU A 98 17.03 -13.16 2.81
C GLU A 98 17.76 -11.98 3.43
N GLU A 99 18.93 -11.64 2.89
CA GLU A 99 19.70 -10.51 3.39
C GLU A 99 19.23 -9.19 2.79
N TRP A 100 19.35 -8.12 3.58
CA TRP A 100 18.97 -6.78 3.15
C TRP A 100 19.76 -6.29 1.92
N CYS A 101 20.94 -6.85 1.66
CA CYS A 101 21.79 -6.57 0.51
C CYS A 101 21.42 -7.41 -0.73
N GLU A 102 20.60 -8.45 -0.57
CA GLU A 102 20.23 -9.36 -1.63
C GLU A 102 18.97 -8.86 -2.32
N GLY A 103 19.14 -7.93 -3.25
CA GLY A 103 18.03 -7.32 -3.95
C GLY A 103 18.50 -6.25 -4.92
N SER A 104 17.55 -5.70 -5.68
CA SER A 104 17.85 -4.54 -6.50
C SER A 104 18.35 -3.37 -5.64
N ARG A 105 19.17 -2.49 -6.21
CA ARG A 105 19.63 -1.27 -5.54
C ARG A 105 18.45 -0.44 -4.99
N LEU A 106 17.34 -0.40 -5.73
CA LEU A 106 16.08 0.20 -5.31
C LEU A 106 15.57 -0.41 -3.99
N CYS A 107 15.52 -1.74 -3.89
CA CYS A 107 15.07 -2.42 -2.68
C CYS A 107 15.99 -2.14 -1.49
N GLN A 108 17.30 -2.18 -1.69
CA GLN A 108 18.28 -1.93 -0.62
C GLN A 108 18.17 -0.51 -0.06
N GLU A 109 18.06 0.48 -0.94
CA GLU A 109 17.92 1.89 -0.57
C GLU A 109 16.53 2.16 0.05
N ALA A 110 15.45 1.58 -0.49
CA ALA A 110 14.12 1.68 0.09
C ALA A 110 14.04 1.06 1.49
N TYR A 111 14.69 -0.09 1.71
CA TYR A 111 14.77 -0.72 3.02
C TYR A 111 15.50 0.16 4.04
N SER A 112 16.58 0.81 3.62
CA SER A 112 17.32 1.75 4.46
C SER A 112 16.45 2.95 4.88
N LEU A 113 15.62 3.46 3.97
CA LEU A 113 14.66 4.53 4.27
C LEU A 113 13.54 4.04 5.21
N LEU A 114 13.01 2.84 4.98
CA LEU A 114 11.96 2.24 5.81
C LEU A 114 12.42 2.03 7.25
N LYS A 115 13.68 1.63 7.48
CA LYS A 115 14.25 1.47 8.82
C LYS A 115 14.23 2.75 9.65
N ASN A 116 14.31 3.91 9.00
CA ASN A 116 14.28 5.21 9.66
C ASN A 116 12.87 5.77 9.84
N ALA A 117 11.85 5.09 9.30
CA ALA A 117 10.46 5.49 9.48
C ALA A 117 9.94 5.06 10.87
N PRO A 118 8.96 5.78 11.45
CA PRO A 118 8.39 5.48 12.76
C PRO A 118 7.44 4.28 12.71
N ILE A 119 7.93 3.12 12.27
CA ILE A 119 7.20 1.88 12.11
C ILE A 119 8.06 0.68 12.50
N ARG A 120 7.40 -0.41 12.91
CA ARG A 120 8.08 -1.66 13.22
C ARG A 120 8.45 -2.37 11.92
N THR A 121 9.71 -2.23 11.52
CA THR A 121 10.24 -2.89 10.33
C THR A 121 10.74 -4.31 10.62
N GLY A 122 10.63 -5.18 9.61
CA GLY A 122 11.27 -6.48 9.53
C GLY A 122 11.53 -6.83 8.06
N ALA A 123 12.38 -7.82 7.79
CA ALA A 123 12.43 -8.38 6.44
C ALA A 123 11.22 -9.29 6.24
N ILE A 124 10.53 -9.20 5.09
CA ILE A 124 9.51 -10.18 4.68
C ILE A 124 9.99 -10.80 3.38
N GLN A 125 10.12 -12.13 3.40
CA GLN A 125 10.57 -12.97 2.31
C GLN A 125 9.39 -13.36 1.40
N VAL A 126 9.67 -13.64 0.13
CA VAL A 126 8.86 -14.57 -0.70
C VAL A 126 9.72 -15.78 -1.02
#